data_AF-A0A641AHI0-F1
#
_entry.id   AF-A0A641AHI0-F1
#
_cell.length_a   1.000
_cell.length_b   1.000
_cell.length_c   1.000
_cell.angle_alpha   90.00
_cell.angle_beta   90.00
_cell.angle_gamma   90.00
#
_symmetry.space_group_name_H-M   'P 1'
#
loop_
_entity.id
_entity.type
_entity.pdbx_description
1 polymer ?
#
loop_
_entity_poly.entity_id
_entity_poly.type
_entity_poly.pdbx_seq_one_letter_code
_entity_poly.pdbx_strand_id
1 'polypeptide(L)'
;MQVATSPVKGKIEKNTLWTVAVSGTLLLILAYTIYKGTHGEAVFWLVGIAFGITVQRSRFCFTSAFRDFFLLGQTRMIKGILVGLAVCTVGFVMVMSTVSPNPGFGAPPSDANVLPVGLSTLVAGTLFGVGMVLAGGCVSGSLYRMGEGYVGSWLAIGGVMVGLFLLNNSWNWWWDNLISSEAQIWMPAEISYTGAIIVTTSIMAALLYLAVLRERKANAGFVMPEIKRRSEDRNPTSAVSEITGYVRNVF
;
A
#
# COMPACT_ATOMS: atom_id res chain seq x y z
N MET A 1 3.93 36.75 35.93
CA MET A 1 2.71 37.07 35.14
C MET A 1 2.22 35.78 34.50
N GLN A 2 1.19 35.18 35.09
CA GLN A 2 0.52 34.01 34.50
C GLN A 2 -0.41 34.52 33.40
N VAL A 3 -0.14 34.15 32.15
CA VAL A 3 -1.05 34.40 31.04
C VAL A 3 -2.16 33.38 31.16
N ALA A 4 -3.30 33.80 31.72
CA ALA A 4 -4.52 33.02 31.69
C ALA A 4 -5.00 32.90 30.24
N THR A 5 -4.74 31.76 29.60
CA THR A 5 -5.41 31.39 28.36
C THR A 5 -6.87 31.07 28.70
N SER A 6 -7.79 31.83 28.11
CA SER A 6 -9.22 31.62 28.26
C SER A 6 -9.60 30.21 27.75
N PRO A 7 -10.61 29.55 28.34
CA PRO A 7 -11.08 28.28 27.84
C PRO A 7 -11.73 28.52 26.48
N VAL A 8 -11.06 28.07 25.41
CA VAL A 8 -11.66 28.05 24.07
C VAL A 8 -12.87 27.13 24.15
N LYS A 9 -14.05 27.73 24.22
CA LYS A 9 -15.34 27.05 24.17
C LYS A 9 -15.43 26.39 22.79
N GLY A 10 -14.97 25.15 22.70
CA GLY A 10 -14.86 24.39 21.47
C GLY A 10 -16.24 24.22 20.84
N LYS A 11 -16.58 25.09 19.89
CA LYS A 11 -17.61 24.76 18.91
C LYS A 11 -17.09 23.53 18.17
N ILE A 12 -17.69 22.38 18.42
CA ILE A 12 -17.42 21.17 17.64
C ILE A 12 -17.70 21.55 16.19
N GLU A 13 -16.65 21.56 15.38
CA GLU A 13 -16.75 21.92 13.98
C GLU A 13 -17.72 20.94 13.30
N LYS A 14 -18.58 21.43 12.42
CA LYS A 14 -19.62 20.60 11.77
C LYS A 14 -18.99 19.38 11.05
N ASN A 15 -17.76 19.53 10.57
CA ASN A 15 -16.92 18.46 10.01
C ASN A 15 -16.47 17.44 11.06
N THR A 16 -16.10 17.85 12.26
CA THR A 16 -15.74 16.93 13.37
C THR A 16 -16.95 16.12 13.83
N LEU A 17 -18.14 16.72 13.81
CA LEU A 17 -19.40 16.02 14.09
C LEU A 17 -19.73 14.98 13.01
N TRP A 18 -19.48 15.31 11.74
CA TRP A 18 -19.65 14.38 10.62
C TRP A 18 -18.64 13.23 10.65
N THR A 19 -17.37 13.49 10.95
CA THR A 19 -16.36 12.42 11.04
C THR A 19 -16.62 11.48 12.21
N VAL A 20 -17.09 11.99 13.35
CA VAL A 20 -17.50 11.17 14.51
C VAL A 20 -18.78 10.39 14.22
N ALA A 21 -19.74 10.96 13.48
CA ALA A 21 -20.95 10.25 13.08
C ALA A 21 -20.66 9.12 12.08
N VAL A 22 -19.79 9.36 11.10
CA VAL A 22 -19.38 8.36 10.09
C VAL A 22 -18.53 7.26 10.72
N SER A 23 -17.57 7.60 11.60
CA SER A 23 -16.79 6.59 12.33
C SER A 23 -17.66 5.81 13.31
N GLY A 24 -18.62 6.45 13.98
CA GLY A 24 -19.59 5.82 14.87
C GLY A 24 -20.51 4.84 14.14
N THR A 25 -21.03 5.20 12.97
CA THR A 25 -21.85 4.31 12.14
C THR A 25 -21.05 3.14 11.57
N LEU A 26 -19.79 3.36 11.16
CA LEU A 26 -18.87 2.30 10.76
C LEU A 26 -18.61 1.29 11.89
N LEU A 27 -18.38 1.77 13.11
CA LEU A 27 -18.17 0.92 14.28
C LEU A 27 -19.46 0.17 14.69
N LEU A 28 -20.63 0.78 14.50
CA LEU A 28 -21.93 0.12 14.75
C LEU A 28 -22.23 -0.97 13.72
N ILE A 29 -21.92 -0.76 12.45
CA ILE A 29 -22.04 -1.79 11.40
C ILE A 29 -21.10 -2.97 11.72
N LEU A 30 -19.88 -2.66 12.16
CA LEU A 30 -18.88 -3.67 12.56
C LEU A 30 -19.32 -4.45 13.82
N ALA A 31 -19.94 -3.78 14.79
CA ALA A 31 -20.54 -4.45 15.95
C ALA A 31 -21.75 -5.32 15.58
N TYR A 32 -22.56 -4.88 14.61
CA TYR A 32 -23.73 -5.61 14.14
C TYR A 32 -23.37 -6.86 13.32
N THR A 33 -22.31 -6.81 12.51
CA THR A 33 -21.81 -8.00 11.78
C THR A 33 -21.23 -9.06 12.72
N ILE A 34 -20.57 -8.64 13.81
CA ILE A 34 -20.10 -9.54 14.87
C ILE A 34 -21.29 -10.17 15.61
N TYR A 35 -22.34 -9.41 15.90
CA TYR A 35 -23.53 -9.91 16.60
C TYR A 35 -24.31 -10.97 15.80
N LYS A 36 -24.36 -10.86 14.46
CA LYS A 36 -25.06 -11.83 13.59
C LYS A 36 -24.34 -13.16 13.38
N GLY A 37 -23.14 -13.36 13.95
CA GLY A 37 -22.41 -14.63 13.85
C GLY A 37 -21.77 -14.92 12.48
N THR A 38 -21.81 -13.97 11.54
CA THR A 38 -21.10 -14.05 10.25
C THR A 38 -19.64 -13.62 10.43
N HIS A 39 -18.80 -14.54 10.91
CA HIS A 39 -17.39 -14.27 11.22
C HIS A 39 -16.56 -13.78 10.02
N GLY A 40 -16.90 -14.16 8.78
CA GLY A 40 -16.13 -13.79 7.58
C GLY A 40 -16.20 -12.29 7.22
N GLU A 41 -17.39 -11.71 7.24
CA GLU A 41 -17.61 -10.31 6.84
C GLU A 41 -16.95 -9.31 7.80
N ALA A 42 -16.96 -9.63 9.10
CA ALA A 42 -16.32 -8.80 10.12
C ALA A 42 -14.80 -8.71 9.91
N VAL A 43 -14.16 -9.80 9.46
CA VAL A 43 -12.72 -9.83 9.15
C VAL A 43 -12.39 -8.91 7.98
N PHE A 44 -13.19 -8.93 6.90
CA PHE A 44 -12.95 -8.04 5.75
C PHE A 44 -13.08 -6.56 6.11
N TRP A 45 -14.06 -6.22 6.94
CA TRP A 45 -14.21 -4.86 7.46
C TRP A 45 -13.03 -4.41 8.31
N LEU A 46 -12.59 -5.24 9.26
CA LEU A 46 -11.43 -4.94 10.10
C LEU A 46 -10.14 -4.79 9.29
N VAL A 47 -9.88 -5.71 8.35
CA VAL A 47 -8.71 -5.66 7.46
C VAL A 47 -8.78 -4.43 6.54
N GLY A 48 -9.95 -4.11 5.99
CA GLY A 48 -10.16 -2.95 5.13
C GLY A 48 -9.89 -1.62 5.85
N ILE A 49 -10.39 -1.47 7.09
CA ILE A 49 -10.13 -0.28 7.91
C ILE A 49 -8.64 -0.19 8.28
N ALA A 50 -8.03 -1.30 8.72
CA ALA A 50 -6.61 -1.33 9.05
C ALA A 50 -5.74 -0.99 7.82
N PHE A 51 -6.08 -1.53 6.65
CA PHE A 51 -5.41 -1.23 5.39
C PHE A 51 -5.60 0.24 4.98
N GLY A 52 -6.81 0.79 5.10
CA GLY A 52 -7.09 2.20 4.83
C GLY A 52 -6.26 3.14 5.71
N ILE A 53 -6.22 2.88 7.03
CA ILE A 53 -5.43 3.66 8.00
C ILE A 53 -3.94 3.58 7.64
N THR A 54 -3.42 2.38 7.37
CA THR A 54 -2.00 2.21 7.05
C THR A 54 -1.61 2.91 5.75
N VAL A 55 -2.43 2.82 4.70
CA VAL A 55 -2.19 3.50 3.41
C VAL A 55 -2.26 5.02 3.55
N GLN A 56 -3.22 5.55 4.33
CA GLN A 56 -3.33 6.98 4.60
C GLN A 56 -2.09 7.50 5.36
N ARG A 57 -1.69 6.81 6.43
CA ARG A 57 -0.57 7.23 7.30
C ARG A 57 0.80 7.09 6.62
N SER A 58 0.94 6.10 5.75
CA SER A 58 2.17 5.88 4.96
C SER A 58 2.23 6.69 3.67
N ARG A 59 1.13 7.33 3.25
CA ARG A 59 0.99 8.01 1.95
C ARG A 59 1.42 7.12 0.79
N PHE A 60 0.99 5.86 0.81
CA PHE A 60 1.44 4.82 -0.10
C PHE A 60 0.97 5.08 -1.54
N CYS A 61 1.90 5.45 -2.43
CA CYS A 61 1.60 5.76 -3.82
C CYS A 61 2.70 5.26 -4.79
N PHE A 62 2.35 4.28 -5.63
CA PHE A 62 3.25 3.69 -6.61
C PHE A 62 3.81 4.72 -7.60
N THR A 63 2.96 5.60 -8.13
CA THR A 63 3.38 6.65 -9.08
C THR A 63 4.42 7.58 -8.48
N SER A 64 4.23 8.01 -7.23
CA SER A 64 5.21 8.85 -6.53
C SER A 64 6.51 8.09 -6.25
N ALA A 65 6.44 6.79 -5.92
CA ALA A 65 7.63 6.00 -5.65
C ALA A 65 8.52 5.86 -6.89
N PHE A 66 7.93 5.61 -8.07
CA PHE A 66 8.69 5.56 -9.31
C PHE A 66 9.22 6.93 -9.71
N ARG A 67 8.40 7.98 -9.63
CA ARG A 67 8.83 9.35 -9.94
C ARG A 67 10.00 9.79 -9.04
N ASP A 68 9.89 9.61 -7.73
CA ASP A 68 10.91 10.02 -6.77
C ASP A 68 12.18 9.17 -6.90
N PHE A 69 12.04 7.89 -7.29
CA PHE A 69 13.17 7.02 -7.60
C PHE A 69 13.97 7.49 -8.82
N PHE A 70 13.29 7.91 -9.90
CA PHE A 70 13.95 8.35 -11.12
C PHE A 70 14.45 9.81 -11.05
N LEU A 71 13.67 10.72 -10.47
CA LEU A 71 13.98 12.17 -10.46
C LEU A 71 14.86 12.57 -9.26
N LEU A 72 14.54 12.09 -8.05
CA LEU A 72 15.17 12.56 -6.81
C LEU A 72 16.19 11.57 -6.24
N GLY A 73 16.23 10.34 -6.75
CA GLY A 73 17.05 9.26 -6.19
C GLY A 73 16.61 8.82 -4.79
N GLN A 74 15.45 9.28 -4.30
CA GLN A 74 14.93 8.96 -2.98
C GLN A 74 14.26 7.58 -3.00
N THR A 75 14.78 6.64 -2.21
CA THR A 75 14.29 5.24 -2.23
C THR A 75 13.35 4.88 -1.09
N ARG A 76 12.96 5.86 -0.25
CA ARG A 76 12.14 5.59 0.94
C ARG A 76 10.85 4.84 0.62
N MET A 77 10.09 5.31 -0.38
CA MET A 77 8.79 4.72 -0.74
C MET A 77 8.95 3.41 -1.52
N ILE A 78 9.92 3.32 -2.43
CA ILE A 78 10.14 2.12 -3.23
C ILE A 78 10.60 0.93 -2.37
N LYS A 79 11.42 1.19 -1.34
CA LYS A 79 11.80 0.18 -0.33
C LYS A 79 10.58 -0.35 0.42
N GLY A 80 9.68 0.54 0.84
CA GLY A 80 8.44 0.15 1.52
C GLY A 80 7.56 -0.73 0.63
N ILE A 81 7.40 -0.37 -0.65
CA ILE A 81 6.65 -1.16 -1.63
C ILE A 81 7.26 -2.55 -1.84
N LEU A 82 8.59 -2.62 -2.04
CA LEU A 82 9.29 -3.88 -2.28
C LEU A 82 9.25 -4.83 -1.07
N VAL A 83 9.38 -4.29 0.14
CA VAL A 83 9.21 -5.08 1.38
C VAL A 83 7.76 -5.53 1.53
N GLY A 84 6.79 -4.66 1.27
CA GLY A 84 5.36 -5.02 1.29
C GLY A 84 5.03 -6.14 0.32
N LEU A 85 5.53 -6.06 -0.92
CA LEU A 85 5.42 -7.13 -1.91
C LEU A 85 6.06 -8.43 -1.42
N ALA A 86 7.21 -8.37 -0.72
CA ALA A 86 7.88 -9.57 -0.19
C ALA A 86 7.08 -10.26 0.91
N VAL A 87 6.43 -9.48 1.78
CA VAL A 87 5.51 -10.05 2.77
C VAL A 87 4.28 -10.65 2.08
N CYS A 88 3.73 -9.96 1.07
CA CYS A 88 2.59 -10.45 0.30
C CYS A 88 2.90 -11.75 -0.45
N THR A 89 4.09 -11.90 -1.05
CA THR A 89 4.46 -13.14 -1.76
C THR A 89 4.56 -14.32 -0.80
N VAL A 90 5.17 -14.12 0.37
CA VAL A 90 5.24 -15.15 1.42
C VAL A 90 3.84 -15.51 1.92
N GLY A 91 2.99 -14.52 2.20
CA GLY A 91 1.60 -14.74 2.61
C GLY A 91 0.77 -15.48 1.56
N PHE A 92 0.92 -15.11 0.28
CA PHE A 92 0.24 -15.77 -0.83
C PHE A 92 0.60 -17.24 -0.93
N VAL A 93 1.88 -17.60 -0.80
CA VAL A 93 2.29 -19.01 -0.89
C VAL A 93 1.89 -19.80 0.36
N MET A 94 1.92 -19.21 1.56
CA MET A 94 1.36 -19.87 2.74
C MET A 94 -0.11 -20.23 2.55
N VAL A 95 -0.94 -19.29 2.08
CA VAL A 95 -2.36 -19.56 1.83
C VAL A 95 -2.53 -20.56 0.69
N MET A 96 -1.87 -20.34 -0.44
CA MET A 96 -2.04 -21.19 -1.62
C MET A 96 -1.56 -22.63 -1.40
N SER A 97 -0.51 -22.84 -0.60
CA SER A 97 -0.05 -24.19 -0.25
C SER A 97 -1.08 -25.00 0.56
N THR A 98 -1.99 -24.34 1.29
CA THR A 98 -3.09 -25.02 1.99
C THR A 98 -4.28 -25.32 1.08
N VAL A 99 -4.51 -24.48 0.06
CA VAL A 99 -5.62 -24.62 -0.88
C VAL A 99 -5.31 -25.63 -1.98
N SER A 100 -4.10 -25.59 -2.54
CA SER A 100 -3.63 -26.53 -3.57
C SER A 100 -2.24 -27.08 -3.21
N PRO A 101 -2.18 -28.22 -2.50
CA PRO A 101 -0.92 -28.82 -2.07
C PRO A 101 -0.06 -29.37 -3.22
N ASN A 102 -0.67 -29.70 -4.36
CA ASN A 102 0.03 -30.28 -5.51
C ASN A 102 -0.09 -29.39 -6.76
N PRO A 103 0.96 -28.61 -7.08
CA PRO A 103 0.96 -27.75 -8.25
C PRO A 103 1.14 -28.53 -9.58
N GLY A 104 1.49 -29.81 -9.54
CA GLY A 104 1.72 -30.61 -10.75
C GLY A 104 0.45 -31.08 -11.47
N PHE A 105 -0.73 -30.91 -10.88
CA PHE A 105 -2.00 -31.37 -11.46
C PHE A 105 -2.57 -30.37 -12.46
N GLY A 106 -1.83 -30.10 -13.55
CA GLY A 106 -2.31 -29.70 -14.89
C GLY A 106 -3.26 -28.50 -15.06
N ALA A 107 -3.72 -27.85 -14.00
CA ALA A 107 -4.63 -26.71 -14.03
C ALA A 107 -4.31 -25.79 -12.84
N PRO A 108 -4.14 -24.49 -13.08
CA PRO A 108 -4.09 -23.54 -11.98
C PRO A 108 -5.40 -23.64 -11.18
N PRO A 109 -5.36 -23.60 -9.83
CA PRO A 109 -6.58 -23.62 -9.03
C PRO A 109 -7.49 -22.47 -9.47
N SER A 110 -8.81 -22.72 -9.57
CA SER A 110 -9.81 -21.70 -9.92
C SER A 110 -9.70 -20.45 -9.03
N ASP A 111 -9.27 -20.64 -7.79
CA ASP A 111 -9.15 -19.58 -6.79
C ASP A 111 -7.91 -18.69 -7.02
N ALA A 112 -6.92 -19.18 -7.78
CA ALA A 112 -5.69 -18.44 -8.04
C ALA A 112 -5.84 -17.36 -9.12
N ASN A 113 -6.95 -17.36 -9.89
CA ASN A 113 -7.23 -16.42 -10.99
C ASN A 113 -5.98 -16.06 -11.80
N VAL A 114 -5.30 -17.08 -12.34
CA VAL A 114 -4.07 -16.89 -13.13
C VAL A 114 -4.47 -16.49 -14.54
N LEU A 115 -4.42 -15.18 -14.82
CA LEU A 115 -4.71 -14.66 -16.15
C LEU A 115 -3.54 -14.94 -17.11
N PRO A 116 -3.83 -15.13 -18.42
CA PRO A 116 -2.80 -15.22 -19.44
C PRO A 116 -1.90 -14.00 -19.45
N VAL A 117 -0.60 -14.23 -19.65
CA VAL A 117 0.40 -13.15 -19.76
C VAL A 117 0.88 -13.06 -21.19
N GLY A 118 0.72 -11.89 -21.78
CA GLY A 118 1.11 -11.68 -23.17
C GLY A 118 1.07 -10.21 -23.57
N LEU A 119 0.86 -9.99 -24.86
CA LEU A 119 0.89 -8.67 -25.48
C LEU A 119 -0.25 -7.78 -24.94
N SER A 120 -1.38 -8.40 -24.59
CA SER A 120 -2.50 -7.75 -23.91
C SER A 120 -2.07 -7.04 -22.62
N THR A 121 -1.28 -7.70 -21.77
CA THR A 121 -0.83 -7.16 -20.48
C THR A 121 0.14 -5.99 -20.64
N LEU A 122 0.97 -6.01 -21.69
CA LEU A 122 1.90 -4.94 -21.99
C LEU A 122 1.17 -3.68 -22.50
N VAL A 123 0.19 -3.87 -23.40
CA VAL A 123 -0.66 -2.77 -23.88
C VAL A 123 -1.52 -2.21 -22.75
N ALA A 124 -2.17 -3.06 -21.96
CA ALA A 124 -2.98 -2.61 -20.83
C ALA A 124 -2.13 -1.89 -19.77
N GLY A 125 -0.94 -2.42 -19.44
CA GLY A 125 -0.03 -1.82 -18.47
C GLY A 125 0.49 -0.44 -18.91
N THR A 126 0.79 -0.27 -20.20
CA THR A 126 1.21 1.05 -20.73
C THR A 126 0.07 2.06 -20.71
N LEU A 127 -1.14 1.68 -21.13
CA LEU A 127 -2.33 2.54 -21.05
C LEU A 127 -2.67 2.91 -19.61
N PHE A 128 -2.60 1.95 -18.68
CA PHE A 128 -2.81 2.19 -17.25
C PHE A 128 -1.75 3.15 -16.68
N GLY A 129 -0.49 2.98 -17.09
CA GLY A 129 0.61 3.89 -16.73
C GLY A 129 0.38 5.33 -17.19
N VAL A 130 -0.02 5.51 -18.45
CA VAL A 130 -0.38 6.83 -19.00
C VAL A 130 -1.56 7.43 -18.22
N GLY A 131 -2.59 6.62 -17.93
CA GLY A 131 -3.73 7.02 -17.10
C GLY A 131 -3.32 7.49 -15.70
N MET A 132 -2.39 6.80 -15.04
CA MET A 132 -1.87 7.21 -13.71
C MET A 132 -1.17 8.57 -13.74
N VAL A 133 -0.46 8.89 -14.84
CA VAL A 133 0.19 10.20 -15.00
C VAL A 133 -0.85 11.29 -15.23
N LEU A 134 -1.84 11.05 -16.09
CA LEU A 134 -2.94 11.99 -16.37
C LEU A 134 -3.81 12.27 -15.14
N ALA A 135 -4.08 11.25 -14.32
CA ALA A 135 -4.82 11.39 -13.07
C ALA A 135 -4.02 12.09 -11.95
N GLY A 136 -2.71 12.27 -12.12
CA GLY A 136 -1.84 12.87 -11.09
C GLY A 136 -1.65 12.00 -9.84
N GLY A 137 -1.87 10.69 -9.94
CA GLY A 137 -1.79 9.75 -8.82
C GLY A 137 -2.14 8.31 -9.20
N CYS A 138 -1.80 7.37 -8.32
CA CYS A 138 -2.25 5.98 -8.44
C CYS A 138 -3.61 5.78 -7.74
N VAL A 139 -4.27 4.66 -8.02
CA VAL A 139 -5.59 4.32 -7.46
C VAL A 139 -5.59 4.32 -5.92
N SER A 140 -4.58 3.70 -5.29
CA SER A 140 -4.46 3.72 -3.82
C SER A 140 -4.30 5.14 -3.28
N GLY A 141 -3.52 5.97 -3.97
CA GLY A 141 -3.32 7.38 -3.68
C GLY A 141 -4.61 8.19 -3.77
N SER A 142 -5.40 7.93 -4.80
CA SER A 142 -6.69 8.60 -5.00
C SER A 142 -7.72 8.17 -3.96
N LEU A 143 -7.75 6.90 -3.54
CA LEU A 143 -8.71 6.42 -2.53
C LEU A 143 -8.55 7.12 -1.17
N TYR A 144 -7.34 7.18 -0.61
CA TYR A 144 -7.18 7.80 0.71
C TYR A 144 -7.34 9.33 0.64
N ARG A 145 -6.89 9.98 -0.45
CA ARG A 145 -7.06 11.43 -0.64
C ARG A 145 -8.53 11.81 -0.85
N MET A 146 -9.31 10.93 -1.50
CA MET A 146 -10.76 11.06 -1.57
C MET A 146 -11.38 11.03 -0.17
N GLY A 147 -10.90 10.15 0.71
CA GLY A 147 -11.27 10.10 2.13
C GLY A 147 -10.83 11.33 2.94
N GLU A 148 -9.74 12.00 2.55
CA GLU A 148 -9.31 13.28 3.13
C GLU A 148 -10.10 14.49 2.60
N GLY A 149 -11.02 14.30 1.66
CA GLY A 149 -11.85 15.35 1.08
C GLY A 149 -11.25 16.04 -0.15
N TYR A 150 -10.21 15.47 -0.77
CA TYR A 150 -9.61 16.04 -1.98
C TYR A 150 -10.52 15.83 -3.20
N VAL A 151 -11.16 16.90 -3.67
CA VAL A 151 -12.14 16.86 -4.78
C VAL A 151 -11.53 16.32 -6.08
N GLY A 152 -10.27 16.61 -6.37
CA GLY A 152 -9.61 16.07 -7.57
C GLY A 152 -9.52 14.53 -7.56
N SER A 153 -9.44 13.92 -6.38
CA SER A 153 -9.39 12.46 -6.25
C SER A 153 -10.76 11.81 -6.46
N TRP A 154 -11.85 12.52 -6.17
CA TRP A 154 -13.20 12.06 -6.51
C TRP A 154 -13.37 11.91 -8.03
N LEU A 155 -12.86 12.88 -8.80
CA LEU A 155 -12.90 12.80 -10.26
C LEU A 155 -12.05 11.65 -10.79
N ALA A 156 -10.84 11.44 -10.23
CA ALA A 156 -9.97 10.34 -10.62
C ALA A 156 -10.62 8.97 -10.38
N ILE A 157 -11.24 8.76 -9.21
CA ILE A 157 -11.98 7.53 -8.91
C ILE A 157 -13.21 7.37 -9.80
N GLY A 158 -13.94 8.45 -10.09
CA GLY A 158 -15.05 8.43 -11.04
C GLY A 158 -14.61 7.98 -12.44
N GLY A 159 -13.48 8.47 -12.93
CA GLY A 159 -12.89 8.03 -14.20
C GLY A 159 -12.50 6.56 -14.19
N VAL A 160 -11.91 6.06 -13.09
CA VAL A 160 -11.62 4.63 -12.91
C VAL A 160 -12.89 3.80 -12.96
N MET A 161 -13.98 4.22 -12.29
CA MET A 161 -15.26 3.50 -12.29
C MET A 161 -15.88 3.42 -13.69
N VAL A 162 -15.89 4.53 -14.43
CA VAL A 162 -16.39 4.56 -15.82
C VAL A 162 -15.53 3.67 -16.73
N GLY A 163 -14.21 3.74 -16.60
CA GLY A 163 -13.29 2.89 -17.35
C GLY A 163 -13.50 1.40 -17.06
N LEU A 164 -13.67 1.04 -15.79
CA LEU A 164 -13.92 -0.35 -15.37
C LEU A 164 -15.25 -0.86 -15.90
N PHE A 165 -16.29 -0.02 -15.91
CA PHE A 165 -17.60 -0.34 -16.48
C PHE A 165 -17.52 -0.61 -17.99
N LEU A 166 -16.84 0.26 -18.75
CA LEU A 166 -16.64 0.08 -20.20
C LEU A 166 -15.82 -1.17 -20.51
N LEU A 167 -14.79 -1.45 -19.69
CA LEU A 167 -13.97 -2.65 -19.84
C LEU A 167 -14.78 -3.91 -19.54
N ASN A 168 -15.61 -3.89 -18.50
CA ASN A 168 -16.47 -5.02 -18.16
C ASN A 168 -17.46 -5.34 -19.29
N ASN A 169 -18.06 -4.32 -19.93
CA ASN A 169 -18.98 -4.52 -21.05
C ASN A 169 -18.28 -5.04 -22.32
N SER A 170 -17.03 -4.64 -22.56
CA SER A 170 -16.24 -5.10 -23.72
C SER A 170 -15.42 -6.35 -23.44
N TRP A 171 -15.46 -6.90 -22.22
CA TRP A 171 -14.58 -7.96 -21.76
C TRP A 171 -14.64 -9.22 -22.64
N ASN A 172 -15.84 -9.68 -23.00
CA ASN A 172 -16.02 -10.88 -23.81
C ASN A 172 -15.29 -10.76 -25.17
N TRP A 173 -15.38 -9.59 -25.81
CA TRP A 173 -14.71 -9.35 -27.09
C TRP A 173 -13.18 -9.38 -26.96
N TRP A 174 -12.64 -8.78 -25.90
CA TRP A 174 -11.20 -8.82 -25.62
C TRP A 174 -10.72 -10.24 -25.27
N TRP A 175 -11.56 -11.00 -24.58
CA TRP A 175 -11.27 -12.36 -24.18
C TRP A 175 -11.11 -13.29 -25.39
N ASP A 176 -12.09 -13.26 -26.30
CA ASP A 176 -12.12 -14.14 -27.46
C ASP A 176 -11.02 -13.82 -28.48
N ASN A 177 -10.67 -12.54 -28.66
CA ASN A 177 -9.74 -12.11 -29.70
C ASN A 177 -8.26 -12.07 -29.28
N LEU A 178 -7.97 -11.74 -28.02
CA LEU A 178 -6.59 -11.57 -27.54
C LEU A 178 -6.27 -12.58 -26.45
N ILE A 179 -7.02 -12.54 -25.35
CA ILE A 179 -6.59 -13.14 -24.08
C ILE A 179 -6.57 -14.67 -24.14
N SER A 180 -7.56 -15.29 -24.80
CA SER A 180 -7.63 -16.75 -24.90
C SER A 180 -6.49 -17.39 -25.71
N SER A 181 -5.75 -16.61 -26.51
CA SER A 181 -4.65 -17.10 -27.34
C SER A 181 -3.28 -17.02 -26.64
N GLU A 182 -3.21 -16.39 -25.48
CA GLU A 182 -1.97 -16.13 -24.75
C GLU A 182 -1.63 -17.26 -23.77
N ALA A 183 -0.33 -17.44 -23.52
CA ALA A 183 0.13 -18.49 -22.62
C ALA A 183 -0.17 -18.15 -21.16
N GLN A 184 -0.78 -19.10 -20.45
CA GLN A 184 -0.94 -19.04 -19.00
C GLN A 184 0.32 -19.63 -18.34
N ILE A 185 1.24 -18.75 -17.92
CA ILE A 185 2.47 -19.18 -17.25
C ILE A 185 2.20 -19.22 -15.74
N TRP A 186 2.13 -20.43 -15.18
CA TRP A 186 2.02 -20.61 -13.73
C TRP A 186 3.35 -21.13 -13.16
N MET A 187 4.16 -20.22 -12.61
CA MET A 187 5.50 -20.54 -12.09
C MET A 187 5.56 -21.72 -11.08
N PRO A 188 4.59 -21.91 -10.16
CA PRO A 188 4.63 -23.04 -9.22
C PRO A 188 4.45 -24.42 -9.85
N ALA A 189 3.83 -24.55 -11.03
CA ALA A 189 3.72 -25.84 -11.74
C ALA A 189 5.09 -26.36 -12.18
N GLU A 190 5.96 -25.45 -12.64
CA GLU A 190 7.23 -25.83 -13.27
C GLU A 190 8.36 -26.00 -12.24
N ILE A 191 8.39 -25.19 -11.18
CA ILE A 191 9.56 -25.05 -10.27
C ILE A 191 9.20 -25.33 -8.80
N SER A 192 7.98 -25.83 -8.52
CA SER A 192 7.41 -26.01 -7.17
C SER A 192 7.21 -24.69 -6.40
N TYR A 193 6.34 -24.69 -5.39
CA TYR A 193 6.06 -23.52 -4.56
C TYR A 193 7.31 -22.96 -3.88
N THR A 194 8.20 -23.83 -3.40
CA THR A 194 9.44 -23.42 -2.72
C THR A 194 10.38 -22.71 -3.69
N GLY A 195 10.53 -23.23 -4.90
CA GLY A 195 11.37 -22.61 -5.92
C GLY A 195 10.77 -21.29 -6.42
N ALA A 196 9.45 -21.20 -6.59
CA ALA A 196 8.77 -19.95 -6.94
C ALA A 196 8.97 -18.84 -5.90
N ILE A 197 8.92 -19.15 -4.59
CA ILE A 197 9.22 -18.17 -3.53
C ILE A 197 10.67 -17.70 -3.62
N ILE A 198 11.61 -18.62 -3.78
CA ILE A 198 13.05 -18.27 -3.81
C ILE A 198 13.34 -17.37 -5.01
N VAL A 199 12.80 -17.68 -6.18
CA VAL A 199 12.98 -16.87 -7.39
C VAL A 199 12.33 -15.48 -7.21
N THR A 200 11.08 -15.39 -6.79
CA THR A 200 10.41 -14.09 -6.61
C THR A 200 11.08 -13.22 -5.54
N THR A 201 11.43 -13.83 -4.40
CA THR A 201 12.10 -13.12 -3.29
C THR A 201 13.51 -12.70 -3.68
N SER A 202 14.26 -13.53 -4.41
CA SER A 202 15.60 -13.16 -4.88
C SER A 202 15.56 -12.01 -5.89
N ILE A 203 14.58 -12.00 -6.81
CA ILE A 203 14.38 -10.88 -7.75
C ILE A 203 14.07 -9.59 -6.98
N MET A 204 13.15 -9.64 -6.00
CA MET A 204 12.81 -8.46 -5.20
C MET A 204 13.97 -7.99 -4.32
N ALA A 205 14.75 -8.91 -3.76
CA ALA A 205 15.96 -8.60 -3.02
C ALA A 205 17.04 -7.96 -3.92
N ALA A 206 17.19 -8.45 -5.16
CA ALA A 206 18.09 -7.86 -6.14
C ALA A 206 17.65 -6.44 -6.54
N LEU A 207 16.36 -6.21 -6.75
CA LEU A 207 15.81 -4.87 -7.02
C LEU A 207 16.00 -3.92 -5.84
N LEU A 208 15.79 -4.40 -4.62
CA LEU A 208 16.08 -3.64 -3.39
C LEU A 208 17.57 -3.28 -3.28
N TYR A 209 18.45 -4.23 -3.56
CA TYR A 209 19.89 -4.03 -3.54
C TYR A 209 20.31 -2.98 -4.58
N LEU A 210 19.80 -3.08 -5.82
CA LEU A 210 20.04 -2.09 -6.87
C LEU A 210 19.53 -0.70 -6.48
N ALA A 211 18.34 -0.61 -5.87
CA ALA A 211 17.79 0.65 -5.40
C ALA A 211 18.70 1.28 -4.32
N VAL A 212 19.17 0.50 -3.36
CA VAL A 212 20.10 0.96 -2.31
C VAL A 212 21.44 1.38 -2.90
N LEU A 213 21.99 0.64 -3.87
CA LEU A 213 23.23 1.02 -4.54
C LEU A 213 23.08 2.35 -5.28
N ARG A 214 21.95 2.56 -5.97
CA ARG A 214 21.67 3.81 -6.67
C ARG A 214 21.52 4.97 -5.71
N GLU A 215 20.84 4.78 -4.59
CA GLU A 215 20.74 5.77 -3.51
C GLU A 215 22.12 6.12 -2.96
N ARG A 216 22.98 5.13 -2.69
CA ARG A 216 24.36 5.38 -2.23
C ARG A 216 25.14 6.20 -3.25
N LYS A 217 25.02 5.89 -4.54
CA LYS A 217 25.69 6.67 -5.61
C LYS A 217 25.15 8.09 -5.72
N ALA A 218 23.84 8.28 -5.61
CA ALA A 218 23.21 9.61 -5.65
C ALA A 218 23.56 10.45 -4.41
N ASN A 219 23.64 9.83 -3.24
CA ASN A 219 23.94 10.50 -1.97
C ASN A 219 25.44 10.60 -1.66
N ALA A 220 26.32 9.94 -2.43
CA ALA A 220 27.77 10.02 -2.26
C ALA A 220 28.34 11.45 -2.46
N GLY A 221 27.56 12.37 -3.03
CA GLY A 221 27.91 13.80 -3.12
C GLY A 221 27.49 14.66 -1.92
N PHE A 222 26.61 14.18 -1.04
CA PHE A 222 26.18 14.90 0.16
C PHE A 222 26.96 14.41 1.38
N VAL A 223 28.19 14.90 1.51
CA VAL A 223 28.91 14.85 2.79
C VAL A 223 28.21 15.83 3.73
N MET A 224 27.44 15.32 4.69
CA MET A 224 26.99 16.18 5.79
C MET A 224 28.26 16.68 6.52
N PRO A 225 28.48 18.00 6.64
CA PRO A 225 29.52 18.49 7.53
C PRO A 225 29.20 17.95 8.92
N GLU A 226 30.22 17.39 9.56
CA GLU A 226 30.10 16.81 10.88
C GLU A 226 29.60 17.90 11.84
N ILE A 227 28.32 17.82 12.21
CA ILE A 227 27.76 18.69 13.23
C ILE A 227 28.41 18.25 14.52
N LYS A 228 29.47 18.95 14.93
CA LYS A 228 30.08 18.80 16.25
C LYS A 228 28.99 19.09 17.28
N ARG A 229 28.29 18.04 17.74
CA ARG A 229 27.35 18.16 18.86
C ARG A 229 28.13 18.77 20.01
N ARG A 230 27.66 19.90 20.51
CA ARG A 230 28.12 20.44 21.79
C ARG A 230 27.89 19.34 22.82
N SER A 231 28.89 19.06 23.65
CA SER A 231 28.94 17.99 24.64
C SER A 231 27.83 18.00 25.71
N GLU A 232 26.83 18.86 25.56
CA GLU A 232 25.70 19.05 26.46
C GLU A 232 24.59 18.00 26.26
N ASP A 233 24.57 17.29 25.12
CA ASP A 233 23.65 16.15 24.90
C ASP A 233 24.32 14.83 25.33
N ARG A 234 24.74 14.76 26.59
CA ARG A 234 25.09 13.46 27.20
C ARG A 234 23.79 12.68 27.37
N ASN A 235 23.62 11.63 26.56
CA ASN A 235 22.55 10.65 26.67
C ASN A 235 22.34 10.27 28.16
N PRO A 236 21.11 10.33 28.71
CA PRO A 236 20.87 9.92 30.10
C PRO A 236 21.39 8.50 30.30
N THR A 237 22.32 8.33 31.23
CA THR A 237 22.97 7.05 31.53
C THR A 237 22.04 6.03 32.20
N SER A 238 20.75 6.35 32.39
CA SER A 238 19.74 5.44 32.94
C SER A 238 18.34 5.79 32.46
N ALA A 239 17.51 4.77 32.18
CA ALA A 239 16.11 4.93 31.77
C ALA A 239 15.26 5.76 32.77
N VAL A 240 15.67 5.81 34.03
CA VAL A 240 14.98 6.57 35.09
C VAL A 240 15.07 8.08 34.87
N SER A 241 16.21 8.61 34.41
CA SER A 241 16.35 10.05 34.16
C SER A 241 15.62 10.49 32.89
N GLU A 242 15.42 9.58 31.93
CA GLU A 242 14.64 9.83 30.71
C GLU A 242 13.14 9.94 31.00
N ILE A 243 12.59 9.03 31.82
CA ILE A 243 11.19 9.07 32.28
C ILE A 243 10.91 10.33 33.11
N THR A 244 11.82 10.70 34.02
CA THR A 244 11.66 11.89 34.87
C THR A 244 11.75 13.21 34.07
N GLY A 245 12.44 13.20 32.92
CA GLY A 245 12.49 14.33 32.00
C GLY A 245 11.19 14.48 31.20
N TYR A 246 10.60 13.37 30.75
CA TYR A 246 9.32 13.38 30.04
C TYR A 246 8.17 13.86 30.93
N VAL A 247 8.13 13.43 32.20
CA VAL A 247 7.08 13.84 33.15
C VAL A 247 7.13 15.34 33.47
N ARG A 248 8.32 15.93 33.53
CA ARG A 248 8.53 17.35 33.88
C ARG A 248 8.29 18.33 32.72
N ASN A 249 8.33 17.83 31.49
CA ASN A 249 8.05 18.65 30.31
C ASN A 249 6.58 18.54 29.87
N VAL A 250 5.83 17.57 30.41
CA VAL A 250 4.41 17.33 30.10
C VAL A 250 3.49 17.91 31.19
N PHE A 251 3.95 18.02 32.44
CA PHE A 251 3.28 18.73 33.54
C PHE A 251 4.01 20.03 33.88
#